data_AF-A0A7Y0L6E8-F1
#
_entry.id   AF-A0A7Y0L6E8-F1
#
_cell.length_a   1.000
_cell.length_b   1.000
_cell.length_c   1.000
_cell.angle_alpha   90.00
_cell.angle_beta   90.00
_cell.angle_gamma   90.00
#
_symmetry.space_group_name_H-M   'P 1'
#
loop_
_entity.id
_entity.type
_entity.pdbx_description
1 polymer ?
#
loop_
_entity_poly.entity_id
_entity_poly.type
_entity_poly.pdbx_seq_one_letter_code
_entity_poly.pdbx_strand_id
1 'polypeptide(L)' 'MFKRRKSLWLLLVPYVVFFAVLPWANHVKPRIAGFPFLTFWMFVGVVLTPVAIWLASLGDPARRRHWKGE' A
#
# COMPACT_ATOMS: atom_id res chain seq x y z
N MET A 1 -21.95 9.32 4.55
CA MET A 1 -21.45 8.98 3.19
C MET A 1 -20.26 7.98 3.16
N PHE A 2 -19.63 7.62 4.29
CA PHE A 2 -18.47 6.71 4.35
C PHE A 2 -18.79 5.21 4.48
N LYS A 3 -20.06 4.83 4.71
CA LYS A 3 -20.44 3.51 5.24
C LYS A 3 -20.35 2.33 4.24
N ARG A 4 -19.97 2.56 2.97
CA ARG A 4 -19.94 1.50 1.93
C ARG A 4 -18.69 1.42 1.08
N ARG A 5 -17.66 2.24 1.33
CA ARG A 5 -16.40 2.16 0.57
C ARG A 5 -15.36 1.35 1.32
N LYS A 6 -15.57 0.03 1.39
CA LYS A 6 -14.58 -0.91 1.94
C LYS A 6 -13.21 -0.75 1.28
N SER A 7 -13.18 -0.34 0.01
CA SER A 7 -11.94 -0.03 -0.72
C SER A 7 -11.09 1.09 -0.12
N LEU A 8 -11.66 1.99 0.69
CA LEU A 8 -10.88 3.03 1.39
C LEU A 8 -9.98 2.43 2.48
N TRP A 9 -10.29 1.24 3.00
CA TRP A 9 -9.43 0.56 3.96
C TRP A 9 -8.13 0.06 3.31
N LEU A 10 -8.12 -0.17 1.99
CA LEU A 10 -6.89 -0.51 1.26
C LEU A 10 -5.88 0.64 1.26
N LEU A 11 -6.33 1.88 1.43
CA LEU A 11 -5.46 3.05 1.56
C LEU A 11 -4.68 3.05 2.89
N LEU A 12 -5.15 2.33 3.91
CA LEU A 12 -4.45 2.19 5.19
C LEU A 12 -3.32 1.16 5.14
N VAL A 13 -3.32 0.27 4.14
CA VAL A 13 -2.32 -0.80 3.97
C VAL A 13 -0.88 -0.28 4.02
N PRO A 14 -0.47 0.77 3.26
CA PRO A 14 0.90 1.27 3.33
C PRO A 14 1.30 1.72 4.74
N TYR A 15 0.40 2.33 5.50
CA TYR A 15 0.67 2.76 6.87
C TYR A 15 0.84 1.58 7.81
N VAL A 16 -0.08 0.59 7.75
CA VAL A 16 -0.01 -0.62 8.58
C VAL A 16 1.29 -1.38 8.32
N VAL A 17 1.67 -1.51 7.04
CA VAL A 17 2.92 -2.15 6.64
C VAL A 17 4.13 -1.38 7.19
N PHE A 18 4.14 -0.06 7.12
CA PHE A 18 5.20 0.76 7.74
C PHE A 18 5.28 0.57 9.27
N PHE A 19 4.13 0.56 9.96
CA PHE A 19 4.09 0.36 11.41
C PHE A 19 4.52 -1.03 11.85
N ALA A 20 4.17 -2.06 11.08
CA ALA A 20 4.57 -3.44 11.36
C ALA A 20 6.10 -3.64 11.34
N VAL A 21 6.84 -2.73 10.71
CA VAL A 21 8.30 -2.79 10.60
C VAL A 21 9.05 -2.07 11.71
N LEU A 22 8.41 -1.19 12.47
CA LEU A 22 9.05 -0.51 13.62
C LEU A 22 9.76 -1.46 14.59
N PRO A 23 9.20 -2.63 14.97
CA PRO A 23 9.88 -3.56 15.86
C PRO A 23 11.17 -4.13 15.25
N TRP A 24 11.17 -4.42 13.95
CA TRP A 24 12.34 -5.01 13.26
C TRP A 24 13.42 -3.98 12.92
N ALA A 25 13.03 -2.72 12.69
CA ALA A 25 13.98 -1.64 12.41
C ALA A 25 14.96 -1.41 13.58
N ASN A 26 14.55 -1.70 14.82
CA ASN A 26 15.38 -1.55 16.02
C ASN A 26 16.32 -2.75 16.29
N HIS A 27 16.25 -3.85 15.52
CA HIS A 27 17.14 -5.00 15.69
C HIS A 27 18.25 -5.01 14.62
N VAL A 28 19.49 -4.78 15.09
CA VAL A 28 20.83 -5.00 14.50
C VAL A 28 20.89 -5.44 13.02
N LYS A 29 21.27 -4.50 12.13
CA LYS A 29 21.76 -4.71 10.76
C LYS A 29 21.06 -5.83 9.94
N PRO A 30 19.73 -5.85 9.77
CA PRO A 30 19.15 -6.77 8.82
C PRO A 30 19.56 -6.31 7.41
N ARG A 31 20.15 -7.22 6.63
CA ARG A 31 20.40 -7.04 5.21
C ARG A 31 19.47 -7.96 4.44
N ILE A 32 18.66 -7.40 3.54
CA ILE A 32 17.78 -8.17 2.66
C ILE A 32 18.31 -8.02 1.25
N ALA A 33 18.59 -9.15 0.58
CA ALA A 33 19.14 -9.19 -0.78
C ALA A 33 20.42 -8.33 -0.96
N GLY A 34 21.23 -8.19 0.09
CA GLY A 34 22.45 -7.37 0.09
C GLY A 34 22.25 -5.89 0.42
N PHE A 35 21.01 -5.40 0.48
CA PHE A 35 20.69 -4.01 0.82
C PHE A 35 20.41 -3.83 2.33
N PRO A 36 20.68 -2.64 2.90
CA PRO A 36 20.18 -2.30 4.22
C PRO A 36 18.66 -2.45 4.27
N PHE A 37 18.15 -3.05 5.36
CA PHE A 37 16.73 -3.28 5.56
C PHE A 37 15.87 -2.03 5.31
N LEU A 38 16.28 -0.87 5.82
CA LEU A 38 15.56 0.38 5.61
C LEU A 38 15.44 0.73 4.12
N THR A 39 16.52 0.58 3.35
CA THR A 39 16.54 0.83 1.91
C THR A 39 15.59 -0.10 1.18
N PHE A 40 15.66 -1.41 1.46
CA PHE A 40 14.73 -2.39 0.89
C PHE A 40 13.27 -2.04 1.23
N TRP A 41 13.01 -1.64 2.47
CA TRP A 41 11.67 -1.30 2.93
C TRP A 41 11.10 -0.04 2.26
N MET A 42 11.94 0.95 1.99
CA MET A 42 11.53 2.13 1.21
C MET A 42 11.12 1.75 -0.21
N PHE A 43 11.86 0.86 -0.87
CA PHE A 43 11.46 0.34 -2.20
C PHE A 43 10.11 -0.39 -2.14
N VAL A 44 9.88 -1.20 -1.12
CA VAL A 44 8.57 -1.84 -0.91
C VAL A 44 7.47 -0.79 -0.77
N GLY A 45 7.67 0.26 0.02
CA GLY A 45 6.69 1.35 0.17
C GLY A 45 6.35 2.07 -1.15
N VAL A 46 7.36 2.31 -2.00
CA VAL A 46 7.19 2.92 -3.33
C VAL A 46 6.31 2.06 -4.23
N VAL A 47 6.49 0.74 -4.23
CA VAL A 47 5.67 -0.19 -5.05
C VAL A 47 4.29 -0.41 -4.42
N LEU A 48 4.22 -0.47 -3.10
CA LEU A 48 3.00 -0.74 -2.35
C LEU A 48 1.95 0.36 -2.54
N THR A 49 2.38 1.61 -2.69
CA THR A 49 1.49 2.77 -2.84
C THR A 49 0.64 2.71 -4.13
N PRO A 50 1.21 2.60 -5.35
CA PRO A 50 0.43 2.45 -6.57
C PRO A 50 -0.35 1.13 -6.59
N VAL A 51 0.15 0.03 -6.00
CA VAL A 51 -0.58 -1.23 -5.88
C VAL A 51 -1.84 -1.06 -5.02
N ALA A 52 -1.73 -0.39 -3.88
CA ALA A 52 -2.87 -0.12 -3.01
C ALA A 52 -3.92 0.77 -3.71
N ILE A 53 -3.47 1.79 -4.44
CA ILE A 53 -4.34 2.65 -5.26
C ILE A 53 -5.03 1.84 -6.36
N TRP A 54 -4.29 0.98 -7.06
CA TRP A 54 -4.82 0.13 -8.11
C TRP A 54 -5.87 -0.85 -7.58
N LEU A 55 -5.59 -1.52 -6.45
CA LEU A 55 -6.54 -2.40 -5.77
C LEU A 55 -7.78 -1.63 -5.27
N ALA A 56 -7.60 -0.42 -4.75
CA ALA A 56 -8.73 0.43 -4.36
C ALA A 56 -9.59 0.81 -5.58
N SER A 57 -8.96 1.07 -6.74
CA SER A 57 -9.64 1.42 -7.99
C SER A 57 -10.43 0.28 -8.60
N LEU A 58 -10.01 -0.98 -8.39
CA LEU A 58 -10.74 -2.17 -8.84
C LEU A 58 -12.12 -2.30 -8.17
N GLY A 59 -12.25 -1.84 -6.93
CA GLY A 59 -13.50 -1.82 -6.20
C GLY A 59 -14.32 -0.53 -6.34
N ASP A 60 -13.85 0.46 -7.09
CA ASP A 60 -14.52 1.76 -7.20
C ASP A 60 -15.55 1.75 -8.35
N PRO A 61 -16.87 1.86 -8.07
CA PRO A 61 -17.89 1.92 -9.11
C PRO A 61 -17.76 3.15 -10.03
N ALA A 62 -16.96 4.16 -9.68
CA ALA A 62 -16.63 5.27 -10.57
C ALA A 62 -15.93 4.80 -11.87
N ARG A 63 -15.09 3.75 -11.80
CA ARG A 63 -14.43 3.17 -12.98
C ARG A 63 -15.43 2.56 -13.97
N ARG A 64 -16.61 2.12 -13.50
CA ARG A 64 -17.68 1.58 -14.37
C ARG A 64 -18.50 2.65 -15.07
N ARG A 65 -18.53 3.89 -14.55
CA ARG A 65 -19.32 4.99 -15.14
C ARG A 65 -18.59 5.71 -16.28
N HIS A 66 -17.27 5.79 -16.22
CA HIS A 66 -16.47 6.42 -17.28
C HIS A 66 -16.38 5.57 -18.57
N TRP A 67 -16.68 4.27 -18.51
CA TRP A 67 -16.68 3.36 -19.67
C TRP A 67 -18.05 3.24 -20.37
N LYS A 68 -19.14 3.68 -19.73
CA LYS A 68 -20.51 3.51 -20.27
C LYS A 68 -21.10 4.81 -20.84
N GLY A 69 -20.25 5.81 -21.07
CA GLY A 69 -20.63 7.15 -21.56
C GLY A 69 -19.87 7.57 -22.81
N GLU A 70 -19.36 6.62 -23.58
CA GLU A 70 -18.88 6.77 -24.97
C GLU A 70 -19.76 5.94 -25.90
#